data_AF-A0A965MRH5-F1
#
_entry.id   AF-A0A965MRH5-F1
#
_cell.length_a   1.000
_cell.length_b   1.000
_cell.length_c   1.000
_cell.angle_alpha   90.00
_cell.angle_beta   90.00
_cell.angle_gamma   90.00
#
_symmetry.space_group_name_H-M   'P 1'
#
loop_
_entity.id
_entity.type
_entity.pdbx_description
1 polymer ?
#
loop_
_entity_poly.entity_id
_entity_poly.type
_entity_poly.pdbx_seq_one_letter_code
_entity_poly.pdbx_strand_id
1 'polypeptide(L)'
;MTSKIALPASKSVPLVSPAYLTVTEGNINFTGNLSIGSLVATGSVSATGAVNTLGNIFTVSGNVGIATTSPSSTLQVNGSLAKTTGTFDIKHPIVENKRLIHSFIEGPRCDLIYRGSVKLVNGTATVNIDSDCVASPECAMTPGTFTALCTNPDVFLQNKSSYDKLIGTVDGNVLTIICNNSASDATVSWMVIGERQDPEIKQWNRTNNDGFLVTEYNV
;
A
#
# COMPACT_ATOMS: atom_id res chain seq x y z
N MET A 1 20.37 -55.85 36.10
CA MET A 1 19.10 -55.45 36.74
C MET A 1 18.91 -53.97 36.52
N THR A 2 18.06 -53.58 35.58
CA THR A 2 17.64 -52.18 35.40
C THR A 2 16.51 -51.92 36.38
N SER A 3 16.81 -51.29 37.51
CA SER A 3 15.78 -50.83 38.45
C SER A 3 15.00 -49.69 37.79
N LYS A 4 13.84 -50.00 37.23
CA LYS A 4 12.83 -48.99 36.91
C LYS A 4 12.31 -48.46 38.26
N ILE A 5 12.80 -47.31 38.69
CA ILE A 5 12.17 -46.55 39.76
C ILE A 5 10.83 -46.09 39.22
N ALA A 6 9.74 -46.68 39.72
CA ALA A 6 8.40 -46.17 39.49
C ALA A 6 8.28 -44.82 40.21
N LEU A 7 8.29 -43.73 39.44
CA LEU A 7 7.94 -42.41 39.98
C LEU A 7 6.44 -42.43 40.33
N PRO A 8 6.04 -42.00 41.54
CA PRO A 8 4.63 -41.96 41.93
C PRO A 8 3.85 -40.97 41.02
N ALA A 9 2.53 -41.18 40.92
CA ALA A 9 1.61 -40.32 40.18
C ALA A 9 1.84 -38.82 40.51
N SER A 10 1.69 -37.97 39.49
CA SER A 10 2.06 -36.54 39.45
C SER A 10 2.09 -35.84 40.81
N LYS A 11 3.29 -35.57 41.34
CA LYS A 11 3.45 -34.63 42.46
C LYS A 11 3.39 -33.21 41.90
N SER A 12 2.38 -32.44 42.28
CA SER A 12 2.44 -30.98 42.18
C SER A 12 3.63 -30.51 43.02
N VAL A 13 4.52 -29.71 42.44
CA VAL A 13 5.61 -29.05 43.16
C VAL A 13 5.12 -27.64 43.50
N PRO A 14 4.67 -27.37 44.74
CA PRO A 14 4.30 -26.03 45.13
C PRO A 14 5.54 -25.14 45.12
N LEU A 15 5.44 -24.02 44.40
CA LEU A 15 6.47 -23.00 44.30
C LEU A 15 6.13 -21.89 45.30
N VAL A 16 7.01 -21.61 46.27
CA VAL A 16 6.83 -20.57 47.29
C VAL A 16 7.43 -19.24 46.84
N SER A 17 6.71 -18.14 47.05
CA SER A 17 7.01 -16.84 46.44
C SER A 17 8.31 -16.16 46.96
N PRO A 18 9.09 -15.47 46.10
CA PRO A 18 9.05 -15.51 44.64
C PRO A 18 9.72 -16.80 44.16
N ALA A 19 9.01 -17.58 43.38
CA ALA A 19 9.52 -18.85 42.88
C ALA A 19 9.66 -18.81 41.37
N TYR A 20 10.88 -19.09 40.91
CA TYR A 20 11.22 -19.26 39.52
C TYR A 20 11.67 -20.70 39.31
N LEU A 21 11.31 -21.29 38.18
CA LEU A 21 11.93 -22.51 37.69
C LEU A 21 13.01 -22.11 36.68
N THR A 22 14.26 -22.40 36.97
CA THR A 22 15.38 -22.22 36.02
C THR A 22 15.75 -23.58 35.43
N VAL A 23 15.75 -23.67 34.10
CA VAL A 23 16.25 -24.83 33.36
C VAL A 23 17.48 -24.38 32.60
N THR A 24 18.66 -24.85 33.02
CA THR A 24 19.95 -24.46 32.42
C THR A 24 20.29 -25.28 31.19
N GLU A 25 19.75 -26.50 31.09
CA GLU A 25 19.93 -27.42 29.97
C GLU A 25 18.65 -28.22 29.75
N GLY A 26 18.35 -28.56 28.49
CA GLY A 26 17.18 -29.34 28.10
C GLY A 26 15.92 -28.50 27.85
N ASN A 27 14.77 -29.19 27.78
CA ASN A 27 13.49 -28.60 27.38
C ASN A 27 12.48 -28.66 28.53
N ILE A 28 11.61 -27.65 28.62
CA ILE A 28 10.38 -27.71 29.41
C ILE A 28 9.25 -28.19 28.48
N ASN A 29 8.70 -29.38 28.76
CA ASN A 29 7.61 -29.95 27.97
C ASN A 29 6.29 -29.81 28.74
N PHE A 30 5.30 -29.16 28.14
CA PHE A 30 3.93 -29.10 28.65
C PHE A 30 3.07 -30.09 27.85
N THR A 31 2.42 -31.03 28.53
CA THR A 31 1.44 -31.96 27.91
C THR A 31 0.05 -31.33 27.79
N GLY A 32 -0.18 -30.23 28.50
CA GLY A 32 -1.37 -29.38 28.39
C GLY A 32 -1.01 -27.95 28.00
N ASN A 33 -1.81 -26.98 28.45
CA ASN A 33 -1.63 -25.58 28.09
C ASN A 33 -0.52 -24.90 28.91
N LEU A 34 0.19 -23.96 28.29
CA LEU A 34 1.03 -22.96 28.96
C LEU A 34 0.27 -21.64 29.04
N SER A 35 0.00 -21.15 30.27
CA SER A 35 -0.60 -19.83 30.50
C SER A 35 0.42 -18.93 31.20
N ILE A 36 0.86 -17.89 30.50
CA ILE A 36 1.89 -16.94 30.96
C ILE A 36 1.46 -15.53 30.59
N GLY A 37 1.86 -14.53 31.39
CA GLY A 37 1.58 -13.12 31.09
C GLY A 37 2.44 -12.58 29.95
N SER A 38 3.71 -12.98 29.87
CA SER A 38 4.66 -12.56 28.84
C SER A 38 5.66 -13.66 28.54
N LEU A 39 5.90 -13.92 27.26
CA LEU A 39 6.98 -14.78 26.79
C LEU A 39 8.14 -13.90 26.31
N VAL A 40 9.32 -14.05 26.90
CA VAL A 40 10.55 -13.44 26.42
C VAL A 40 11.45 -14.54 25.87
N ALA A 41 11.54 -14.65 24.55
CA ALA A 41 12.42 -15.58 23.87
C ALA A 41 13.60 -14.81 23.25
N THR A 42 14.82 -15.26 23.53
CA THR A 42 16.06 -14.71 22.92
C THR A 42 16.40 -15.34 21.57
N GLY A 43 15.78 -16.49 21.26
CA GLY A 43 15.84 -17.16 19.97
C GLY A 43 14.48 -17.16 19.26
N SER A 44 14.25 -18.18 18.43
CA SER A 44 13.00 -18.32 17.68
C SER A 44 11.85 -18.83 18.54
N VAL A 45 10.65 -18.30 18.30
CA VAL A 45 9.39 -18.95 18.70
C VAL A 45 8.85 -19.72 17.50
N SER A 46 8.84 -21.05 17.59
CA SER A 46 8.26 -21.92 16.56
C SER A 46 6.94 -22.50 17.03
N ALA A 47 5.89 -22.28 16.27
CA ALA A 47 4.56 -22.81 16.54
C ALA A 47 3.98 -23.41 15.25
N THR A 48 3.71 -24.72 15.28
CA THR A 48 3.42 -25.53 14.08
C THR A 48 1.94 -25.84 13.88
N GLY A 49 1.07 -25.38 14.79
CA GLY A 49 -0.39 -25.57 14.73
C GLY A 49 -1.15 -24.30 14.34
N ALA A 50 -2.46 -24.27 14.62
CA ALA A 50 -3.24 -23.05 14.52
C ALA A 50 -2.81 -22.06 15.61
N VAL A 51 -2.25 -20.93 15.20
CA VAL A 51 -1.77 -19.87 16.10
C VAL A 51 -2.56 -18.62 15.81
N ASN A 52 -3.11 -18.01 16.86
CA ASN A 52 -3.74 -16.71 16.78
C ASN A 52 -2.91 -15.72 17.61
N THR A 53 -2.75 -14.51 17.10
CA THR A 53 -2.25 -13.37 17.89
C THR A 53 -3.45 -12.52 18.24
N LEU A 54 -3.73 -12.35 19.54
CA LEU A 54 -4.72 -11.37 19.98
C LEU A 54 -4.03 -10.00 20.01
N GLY A 55 -4.35 -9.16 19.04
CA GLY A 55 -3.76 -7.83 18.88
C GLY A 55 -2.76 -7.75 17.72
N ASN A 56 -1.75 -6.89 17.88
CA ASN A 56 -0.81 -6.55 16.82
C ASN A 56 0.39 -7.49 16.78
N ILE A 57 0.94 -7.68 15.59
CA ILE A 57 2.28 -8.24 15.38
C ILE A 57 3.21 -7.07 15.11
N PHE A 58 4.20 -6.85 16.00
CA PHE A 58 5.20 -5.79 15.85
C PHE A 58 6.59 -6.40 15.68
N THR A 59 7.26 -6.07 14.58
CA THR A 59 8.67 -6.44 14.35
C THR A 59 9.53 -5.18 14.45
N VAL A 60 10.50 -5.16 15.37
CA VAL A 60 11.48 -4.05 15.48
C VAL A 60 12.58 -4.20 14.42
N SER A 61 12.79 -5.42 13.95
CA SER A 61 13.67 -5.80 12.85
C SER A 61 13.13 -7.06 12.18
N GLY A 62 13.31 -7.17 10.86
CA GLY A 62 12.86 -8.32 10.08
C GLY A 62 11.49 -8.15 9.43
N ASN A 63 11.10 -9.17 8.69
CA ASN A 63 9.98 -9.15 7.75
C ASN A 63 8.89 -10.15 8.18
N VAL A 64 7.64 -9.84 7.84
CA VAL A 64 6.51 -10.76 7.99
C VAL A 64 6.30 -11.52 6.68
N GLY A 65 6.48 -12.84 6.72
CA GLY A 65 6.22 -13.73 5.59
C GLY A 65 4.92 -14.51 5.80
N ILE A 66 4.02 -14.47 4.82
CA ILE A 66 2.85 -15.36 4.74
C ILE A 66 3.13 -16.39 3.65
N ALA A 67 3.10 -17.68 4.02
CA ALA A 67 3.47 -18.81 3.14
C ALA A 67 4.89 -18.71 2.55
N THR A 68 5.82 -18.12 3.29
CA THR A 68 7.27 -18.08 2.99
C THR A 68 8.07 -17.99 4.28
N THR A 69 9.27 -18.59 4.30
CA THR A 69 10.21 -18.53 5.43
C THR A 69 11.35 -17.55 5.20
N SER A 70 11.46 -16.96 4.01
CA SER A 70 12.51 -16.01 3.64
C SER A 70 11.92 -14.81 2.89
N PRO A 71 11.08 -14.01 3.57
CA PRO A 71 10.48 -12.83 2.96
C PRO A 71 11.52 -11.77 2.54
N SER A 72 11.43 -11.27 1.31
CA SER A 72 12.34 -10.24 0.74
C SER A 72 11.83 -8.80 0.88
N SER A 73 10.65 -8.62 1.47
CA SER A 73 10.02 -7.32 1.74
C SER A 73 9.46 -7.31 3.16
N THR A 74 9.26 -6.13 3.76
CA THR A 74 8.75 -5.97 5.13
C THR A 74 7.48 -6.79 5.39
N LEU A 75 6.59 -6.85 4.39
CA LEU A 75 5.51 -7.80 4.32
C LEU A 75 5.59 -8.50 2.96
N GLN A 76 5.71 -9.82 2.95
CA GLN A 76 5.59 -10.62 1.74
C GLN A 76 4.48 -11.65 1.92
N VAL A 77 3.47 -11.57 1.06
CA VAL A 77 2.41 -12.57 0.96
C VAL A 77 2.71 -13.44 -0.25
N ASN A 78 3.12 -14.69 -0.03
CA ASN A 78 3.25 -15.68 -1.09
C ASN A 78 1.87 -16.30 -1.36
N GLY A 79 0.99 -15.52 -1.99
CA GLY A 79 -0.40 -15.89 -2.25
C GLY A 79 -1.27 -14.66 -2.50
N SER A 80 -2.58 -14.85 -2.45
CA SER A 80 -3.55 -13.76 -2.67
C SER A 80 -3.67 -12.85 -1.46
N LEU A 81 -3.68 -11.54 -1.69
CA LEU A 81 -3.99 -10.52 -0.68
C LEU A 81 -5.39 -9.95 -0.95
N ALA A 82 -6.35 -10.23 -0.06
CA ALA A 82 -7.64 -9.57 -0.04
C ALA A 82 -7.66 -8.49 1.06
N LYS A 83 -8.05 -7.27 0.71
CA LYS A 83 -8.13 -6.13 1.64
C LYS A 83 -9.40 -5.32 1.39
N THR A 84 -10.00 -4.79 2.45
CA THR A 84 -11.18 -3.91 2.33
C THR A 84 -10.82 -2.58 1.67
N THR A 85 -9.67 -2.00 2.02
CA THR A 85 -9.14 -0.73 1.48
C THR A 85 -7.62 -0.80 1.38
N GLY A 86 -6.99 0.14 0.66
CA GLY A 86 -5.53 0.28 0.66
C GLY A 86 -5.06 1.34 -0.30
N THR A 87 -3.96 1.99 0.05
CA THR A 87 -3.51 3.25 -0.53
C THR A 87 -2.00 3.32 -0.50
N PHE A 88 -1.43 4.17 -1.36
CA PHE A 88 -0.14 4.75 -1.07
C PHE A 88 -0.38 6.00 -0.22
N ASP A 89 0.22 6.04 0.96
CA ASP A 89 0.27 7.23 1.81
C ASP A 89 1.71 7.74 1.72
N ILE A 90 1.91 8.89 1.08
CA ILE A 90 3.23 9.49 0.79
C ILE A 90 3.34 10.93 1.31
N LYS A 91 4.56 11.47 1.41
CA LYS A 91 4.72 12.87 1.83
C LYS A 91 4.11 13.74 0.75
N HIS A 92 3.37 14.77 1.16
CA HIS A 92 2.81 15.68 0.17
C HIS A 92 3.97 16.36 -0.59
N PRO A 93 4.01 16.29 -1.93
CA PRO A 93 5.21 16.67 -2.69
C PRO A 93 5.54 18.17 -2.60
N ILE A 94 4.51 19.01 -2.40
CA ILE A 94 4.65 20.47 -2.37
C ILE A 94 4.15 21.16 -1.08
N VAL A 95 3.65 20.40 -0.10
CA VAL A 95 3.16 20.98 1.17
C VAL A 95 3.89 20.32 2.33
N GLU A 96 4.61 21.13 3.09
CA GLU A 96 5.34 20.64 4.25
C GLU A 96 4.38 20.10 5.33
N ASN A 97 4.81 19.06 6.06
CA ASN A 97 4.05 18.44 7.15
C ASN A 97 2.64 17.96 6.75
N LYS A 98 2.41 17.69 5.47
CA LYS A 98 1.17 17.12 4.94
C LYS A 98 1.42 15.77 4.29
N ARG A 99 0.39 14.93 4.29
CA ARG A 99 0.36 13.61 3.65
C ARG A 99 -0.52 13.66 2.41
N LEU A 100 -0.20 12.86 1.41
CA LEU A 100 -0.99 12.67 0.21
C LEU A 100 -1.35 11.19 0.08
N ILE A 101 -2.63 10.92 -0.16
CA ILE A 101 -3.17 9.58 -0.23
C ILE A 101 -3.74 9.36 -1.63
N HIS A 102 -3.32 8.26 -2.27
CA HIS A 102 -3.93 7.78 -3.50
C HIS A 102 -4.32 6.31 -3.33
N SER A 103 -5.41 5.88 -3.96
CA SER A 103 -5.59 4.45 -4.24
C SER A 103 -4.50 3.99 -5.21
N PHE A 104 -4.23 2.70 -5.23
CA PHE A 104 -3.27 2.13 -6.17
C PHE A 104 -3.91 1.19 -7.17
N ILE A 105 -3.21 1.01 -8.28
CA ILE A 105 -3.56 0.13 -9.38
C ILE A 105 -2.38 -0.82 -9.58
N GLU A 106 -2.66 -2.07 -9.95
CA GLU A 106 -1.64 -3.00 -10.42
C GLU A 106 -1.45 -2.76 -11.92
N GLY A 107 -0.30 -2.22 -12.29
CA GLY A 107 0.04 -1.91 -13.67
C GLY A 107 1.54 -2.03 -13.92
N PRO A 108 1.97 -2.17 -15.17
CA PRO A 108 3.39 -2.23 -15.54
C PRO A 108 4.09 -0.87 -15.42
N ARG A 109 3.37 0.17 -15.00
CA ARG A 109 3.85 1.52 -14.70
C ARG A 109 3.25 1.98 -13.38
N CYS A 110 3.92 2.93 -12.72
CA CYS A 110 3.42 3.55 -11.51
C CYS A 110 2.39 4.64 -11.83
N ASP A 111 1.30 4.24 -12.49
CA ASP A 111 0.27 5.15 -13.00
C ASP A 111 -0.62 5.72 -11.89
N LEU A 112 -0.99 6.99 -12.04
CA LEU A 112 -2.06 7.68 -11.32
C LEU A 112 -3.13 8.10 -12.32
N ILE A 113 -4.38 7.77 -12.02
CA ILE A 113 -5.52 8.04 -12.89
C ILE A 113 -6.35 9.17 -12.28
N TYR A 114 -6.47 10.27 -13.02
CA TYR A 114 -7.32 11.42 -12.73
C TYR A 114 -8.45 11.46 -13.74
N ARG A 115 -9.70 11.65 -13.30
CA ARG A 115 -10.85 11.63 -14.22
C ARG A 115 -11.99 12.50 -13.74
N GLY A 116 -12.83 12.92 -14.68
CA GLY A 116 -14.03 13.70 -14.37
C GLY A 116 -14.90 13.92 -15.60
N SER A 117 -15.77 14.92 -15.50
CA SER A 117 -16.61 15.37 -16.61
C SER A 117 -16.67 16.89 -16.62
N VAL A 118 -16.70 17.50 -17.80
CA VAL A 118 -16.81 18.96 -17.96
C VAL A 118 -17.74 19.30 -19.12
N LYS A 119 -18.44 20.44 -19.05
CA LYS A 119 -19.26 20.96 -20.15
C LYS A 119 -18.43 21.94 -20.97
N LEU A 120 -18.46 21.81 -22.30
CA LEU A 120 -17.86 22.79 -23.19
C LEU A 120 -18.65 24.11 -23.17
N VAL A 121 -17.95 25.21 -23.34
CA VAL A 121 -18.50 26.54 -23.60
C VAL A 121 -17.86 27.04 -24.88
N ASN A 122 -18.67 27.22 -25.93
CA ASN A 122 -18.20 27.62 -27.26
C ASN A 122 -17.06 26.71 -27.77
N GLY A 123 -17.29 25.40 -27.70
CA GLY A 123 -16.34 24.38 -28.16
C GLY A 123 -15.10 24.20 -27.30
N THR A 124 -14.97 24.88 -26.15
CA THR A 124 -13.76 24.81 -25.31
C THR A 124 -14.10 24.51 -23.86
N ALA A 125 -13.21 23.82 -23.14
CA ALA A 125 -13.24 23.73 -21.69
C ALA A 125 -11.82 23.68 -21.10
N THR A 126 -11.69 24.14 -19.86
CA THR A 126 -10.49 24.01 -19.06
C THR A 126 -10.84 23.29 -17.76
N VAL A 127 -9.99 22.34 -17.37
CA VAL A 127 -10.11 21.51 -16.17
C VAL A 127 -8.86 21.68 -15.34
N ASN A 128 -8.99 21.96 -14.04
CA ASN A 128 -7.88 21.88 -13.11
C ASN A 128 -7.82 20.48 -12.51
N ILE A 129 -6.81 19.71 -12.87
CA ILE A 129 -6.69 18.29 -12.52
C ILE A 129 -6.61 18.09 -11.00
N ASP A 130 -6.03 19.03 -10.25
CA ASP A 130 -5.91 18.92 -8.80
C ASP A 130 -7.26 19.01 -8.07
N SER A 131 -8.18 19.82 -8.59
CA SER A 131 -9.49 20.06 -7.96
C SER A 131 -10.63 19.28 -8.58
N ASP A 132 -10.60 19.09 -9.90
CA ASP A 132 -11.76 18.63 -10.66
C ASP A 132 -11.78 17.10 -10.82
N CYS A 133 -10.70 16.41 -10.42
CA CYS A 133 -10.61 14.94 -10.45
C CYS A 133 -11.35 14.25 -9.30
N VAL A 134 -11.86 15.01 -8.33
CA VAL A 134 -12.58 14.49 -7.16
C VAL A 134 -14.05 14.86 -7.21
N ALA A 135 -14.89 14.01 -6.61
CA ALA A 135 -16.33 14.24 -6.57
C ALA A 135 -16.75 15.39 -5.64
N SER A 136 -15.91 15.71 -4.65
CA SER A 136 -16.20 16.70 -3.62
C SER A 136 -15.02 17.67 -3.47
N PRO A 137 -15.24 19.00 -3.50
CA PRO A 137 -14.17 20.00 -3.47
C PRO A 137 -13.24 19.92 -2.26
N GLU A 138 -13.72 19.46 -1.11
CA GLU A 138 -12.93 19.25 0.10
C GLU A 138 -11.89 18.12 -0.02
N CYS A 139 -12.05 17.25 -1.02
CA CYS A 139 -11.11 16.18 -1.35
C CYS A 139 -10.04 16.63 -2.37
N ALA A 140 -10.09 17.87 -2.84
CA ALA A 140 -9.15 18.38 -3.83
C ALA A 140 -7.70 18.34 -3.34
N MET A 141 -6.79 18.12 -4.29
CA MET A 141 -5.37 18.27 -4.03
C MET A 141 -4.98 19.74 -4.01
N THR A 142 -3.83 20.05 -3.38
CA THR A 142 -3.27 21.40 -3.40
C THR A 142 -2.89 21.76 -4.84
N PRO A 143 -3.18 22.97 -5.36
CA PRO A 143 -2.79 23.35 -6.71
C PRO A 143 -1.29 23.15 -6.99
N GLY A 144 -0.97 22.49 -8.10
CA GLY A 144 0.37 22.08 -8.49
C GLY A 144 0.77 20.65 -8.05
N THR A 145 -0.09 19.94 -7.32
CA THR A 145 0.21 18.57 -6.83
C THR A 145 0.40 17.60 -7.98
N PHE A 146 -0.49 17.63 -8.98
CA PHE A 146 -0.39 16.82 -10.18
C PHE A 146 0.95 17.04 -10.89
N THR A 147 1.35 18.30 -11.10
CA THR A 147 2.62 18.64 -11.76
C THR A 147 3.84 18.12 -11.01
N ALA A 148 3.82 18.19 -9.68
CA ALA A 148 4.92 17.71 -8.85
C ALA A 148 4.97 16.17 -8.75
N LEU A 149 3.82 15.51 -8.86
CA LEU A 149 3.68 14.08 -8.64
C LEU A 149 3.80 13.27 -9.93
N CYS A 150 3.36 13.81 -11.06
CA CYS A 150 3.17 13.08 -12.31
C CYS A 150 4.10 13.54 -13.43
N THR A 151 4.51 12.61 -14.28
CA THR A 151 5.20 12.81 -15.56
C THR A 151 4.50 12.01 -16.67
N ASN A 152 4.89 12.21 -17.92
CA ASN A 152 4.35 11.51 -19.09
C ASN A 152 2.80 11.47 -19.16
N PRO A 153 2.11 12.62 -19.06
CA PRO A 153 0.65 12.61 -19.05
C PRO A 153 0.09 12.14 -20.39
N ASP A 154 -0.89 11.23 -20.35
CA ASP A 154 -1.71 10.83 -21.48
C ASP A 154 -3.18 11.22 -21.25
N VAL A 155 -3.89 11.59 -22.32
CA VAL A 155 -5.22 12.21 -22.26
C VAL A 155 -6.23 11.41 -23.06
N PHE A 156 -7.31 11.01 -22.39
CA PHE A 156 -8.43 10.31 -23.00
C PHE A 156 -9.70 11.15 -22.86
N LEU A 157 -10.37 11.42 -23.98
CA LEU A 157 -11.58 12.22 -24.04
C LEU A 157 -12.71 11.45 -24.69
N GLN A 158 -13.89 11.52 -24.09
CA GLN A 158 -15.12 10.99 -24.67
C GLN A 158 -16.17 12.10 -24.74
N ASN A 159 -16.56 12.48 -25.96
CA ASN A 159 -17.73 13.31 -26.18
C ASN A 159 -18.99 12.50 -25.83
N LYS A 160 -19.84 13.03 -24.95
CA LYS A 160 -21.06 12.36 -24.47
C LYS A 160 -22.34 12.95 -25.03
N SER A 161 -22.25 14.01 -25.83
CA SER A 161 -23.43 14.76 -26.31
C SER A 161 -23.53 14.82 -27.84
N SER A 162 -22.43 14.59 -28.55
CA SER A 162 -22.39 14.67 -30.02
C SER A 162 -21.27 13.79 -30.60
N TYR A 163 -21.13 13.80 -31.92
CA TYR A 163 -20.04 13.15 -32.65
C TYR A 163 -18.88 14.11 -32.94
N ASP A 164 -18.91 15.33 -32.38
CA ASP A 164 -17.85 16.30 -32.58
C ASP A 164 -16.52 15.75 -32.01
N LYS A 165 -15.44 16.00 -32.75
CA LYS A 165 -14.09 15.54 -32.41
C LYS A 165 -13.47 16.47 -31.38
N LEU A 166 -12.73 15.88 -30.45
CA LEU A 166 -12.07 16.58 -29.36
C LEU A 166 -10.56 16.40 -29.44
N ILE A 167 -9.82 17.40 -29.00
CA ILE A 167 -8.40 17.31 -28.68
C ILE A 167 -8.17 17.87 -27.28
N GLY A 168 -7.27 17.23 -26.52
CA GLY A 168 -6.89 17.64 -25.17
C GLY A 168 -5.39 17.90 -25.09
N THR A 169 -5.00 18.90 -24.33
CA THR A 169 -3.59 19.19 -24.01
C THR A 169 -3.45 19.47 -22.52
N VAL A 170 -2.37 19.00 -21.91
CA VAL A 170 -2.06 19.26 -20.49
C VAL A 170 -0.86 20.17 -20.41
N ASP A 171 -1.00 21.28 -19.68
CA ASP A 171 0.09 22.16 -19.29
C ASP A 171 0.06 22.31 -17.75
N GLY A 172 1.12 21.85 -17.09
CA GLY A 172 1.12 21.71 -15.64
C GLY A 172 -0.02 20.82 -15.14
N ASN A 173 -0.92 21.39 -14.34
CA ASN A 173 -2.11 20.75 -13.78
C ASN A 173 -3.41 21.14 -14.53
N VAL A 174 -3.29 21.79 -15.68
CA VAL A 174 -4.42 22.30 -16.45
C VAL A 174 -4.62 21.48 -17.71
N LEU A 175 -5.78 20.85 -17.85
CA LEU A 175 -6.24 20.20 -19.07
C LEU A 175 -7.09 21.19 -19.88
N THR A 176 -6.67 21.49 -21.11
CA THR A 176 -7.44 22.27 -22.08
C THR A 176 -8.04 21.33 -23.13
N ILE A 177 -9.35 21.38 -23.30
CA ILE A 177 -10.12 20.58 -24.26
C ILE A 177 -10.69 21.51 -25.32
N ILE A 178 -10.45 21.19 -26.59
CA ILE A 178 -10.95 21.92 -27.75
C ILE A 178 -11.75 20.97 -28.63
N CYS A 179 -12.93 21.41 -29.03
CA CYS A 179 -13.83 20.74 -29.95
C CYS A 179 -13.67 21.34 -31.35
N ASN A 180 -13.77 20.50 -32.39
CA ASN A 180 -13.76 21.00 -33.77
C ASN A 180 -14.98 21.87 -34.11
N ASN A 181 -16.04 21.82 -33.31
CA ASN A 181 -17.21 22.68 -33.39
C ASN A 181 -17.12 23.79 -32.33
N SER A 182 -16.84 25.02 -32.76
CA SER A 182 -16.68 26.19 -31.88
C SER A 182 -17.98 26.68 -31.24
N ALA A 183 -19.13 26.12 -31.59
CA ALA A 183 -20.40 26.37 -30.93
C ALA A 183 -20.83 25.22 -30.00
N SER A 184 -20.01 24.16 -29.88
CA SER A 184 -20.38 22.98 -29.11
C SER A 184 -20.50 23.28 -27.63
N ASP A 185 -21.56 22.77 -27.00
CA ASP A 185 -21.78 22.79 -25.56
C ASP A 185 -21.78 21.36 -24.97
N ALA A 186 -21.14 20.42 -25.68
CA ALA A 186 -21.12 19.02 -25.31
C ALA A 186 -20.56 18.77 -23.91
N THR A 187 -21.09 17.75 -23.24
CA THR A 187 -20.46 17.20 -22.03
C THR A 187 -19.37 16.23 -22.44
N VAL A 188 -18.18 16.39 -21.86
CA VAL A 188 -17.00 15.57 -22.13
C VAL A 188 -16.60 14.84 -20.86
N SER A 189 -16.48 13.51 -20.93
CA SER A 189 -15.73 12.76 -19.93
C SER A 189 -14.25 12.83 -20.28
N TRP A 190 -13.43 13.11 -19.27
CA TRP A 190 -11.99 13.22 -19.41
C TRP A 190 -11.29 12.28 -18.44
N MET A 191 -10.13 11.78 -18.86
CA MET A 191 -9.20 11.04 -18.03
C MET A 191 -7.79 11.45 -18.40
N VAL A 192 -6.97 11.74 -17.39
CA VAL A 192 -5.54 11.97 -17.51
C VAL A 192 -4.84 10.89 -16.70
N ILE A 193 -3.94 10.16 -17.35
CA ILE A 193 -3.07 9.18 -16.68
C ILE A 193 -1.68 9.79 -16.64
N GLY A 194 -1.04 9.80 -15.48
CA GLY A 194 0.36 10.22 -15.32
C GLY A 194 1.18 9.18 -14.57
N GLU A 195 2.44 9.04 -14.92
CA GLU A 195 3.39 8.18 -14.21
C GLU A 195 3.98 8.94 -13.02
N ARG A 196 4.14 8.28 -11.87
CA ARG A 196 4.73 8.92 -10.68
C ARG A 196 6.18 9.36 -10.92
N GLN A 197 6.55 10.50 -10.33
CA GLN A 197 7.92 11.02 -10.33
C GLN A 197 8.38 11.63 -8.99
N ASP A 198 7.65 11.34 -7.91
CA ASP A 198 7.99 11.81 -6.56
C ASP A 198 9.31 11.22 -6.00
N PRO A 199 9.90 11.83 -4.96
CA PRO A 199 11.15 11.35 -4.38
C PRO A 199 11.06 9.90 -3.86
N GLU A 200 9.94 9.50 -3.29
CA GLU A 200 9.73 8.15 -2.77
C GLU A 200 9.72 7.11 -3.89
N ILE A 201 9.05 7.38 -5.02
CA ILE A 201 9.10 6.46 -6.16
C ILE A 201 10.50 6.36 -6.75
N LYS A 202 11.24 7.47 -6.87
CA LYS A 202 12.62 7.49 -7.40
C LYS A 202 13.64 6.76 -6.52
N GLN A 203 13.38 6.65 -5.23
CA GLN A 203 14.25 5.94 -4.28
C GLN A 203 13.88 4.47 -4.13
N TRP A 204 12.75 4.03 -4.72
CA TRP A 204 12.33 2.66 -4.62
C TRP A 204 13.30 1.75 -5.39
N ASN A 205 13.79 0.69 -4.75
CA ASN A 205 14.72 -0.25 -5.37
C ASN A 205 14.11 -1.09 -6.52
N ARG A 206 12.85 -0.86 -6.88
CA ARG A 206 12.18 -1.44 -8.04
C ARG A 206 12.00 -0.47 -9.19
N THR A 207 12.51 0.75 -9.08
CA THR A 207 12.50 1.73 -10.18
C THR A 207 13.91 2.07 -10.63
N ASN A 208 14.06 2.60 -11.83
CA ASN A 208 15.31 3.20 -12.26
C ASN A 208 15.51 4.59 -11.61
N ASN A 209 16.64 5.25 -11.91
CA ASN A 209 16.97 6.56 -11.33
C ASN A 209 15.97 7.68 -11.66
N ASP A 210 15.17 7.50 -12.71
CA ASP A 210 14.14 8.45 -13.12
C ASP A 210 12.78 8.17 -12.44
N GLY A 211 12.65 7.05 -11.72
CA GLY A 211 11.43 6.63 -11.03
C GLY A 211 10.51 5.72 -11.84
N PHE A 212 10.95 5.25 -13.01
CA PHE A 212 10.17 4.31 -13.82
C PHE A 212 10.30 2.89 -13.29
N LEU A 213 9.18 2.18 -13.21
CA LEU A 213 9.12 0.80 -12.72
C LEU A 213 9.99 -0.13 -13.58
N VAL A 214 10.84 -0.91 -12.93
CA VAL A 214 11.58 -2.02 -13.52
C VAL A 214 10.73 -3.27 -13.38
N THR A 215 9.88 -3.50 -14.38
CA THR A 215 8.85 -4.56 -14.37
C THR A 215 9.44 -5.97 -14.27
N GLU A 216 10.67 -6.16 -14.75
CA GLU A 216 11.37 -7.44 -14.74
C GLU A 216 12.76 -7.28 -14.10
N TYR A 217 13.10 -8.14 -13.14
CA TYR A 217 14.38 -8.13 -12.45
C TYR A 217 14.85 -9.55 -12.16
N ASN A 218 16.16 -9.75 -12.07
CA ASN A 218 16.75 -11.03 -11.69
C ASN A 218 16.66 -11.22 -10.17
N VAL A 219 16.35 -12.45 -9.74
CA VAL A 219 16.31 -12.88 -8.33
C VAL A 219 17.63 -13.46 -7.87
#